data_AF-M7A2Y0-F1
#
_entry.id   AF-M7A2Y0-F1
#
_cell.length_a   1.000
_cell.length_b   1.000
_cell.length_c   1.000
_cell.angle_alpha   90.00
_cell.angle_beta   90.00
_cell.angle_gamma   90.00
#
_symmetry.space_group_name_H-M   'P 1'
#
loop_
_entity.id
_entity.type
_entity.pdbx_description
1 polymer ?
#
loop_
_entity_poly.entity_id
_entity_poly.type
_entity_poly.pdbx_seq_one_letter_code
_entity_poly.pdbx_strand_id
1 'polypeptide(L)'
;MEFLLYLIFFGIVSILLVLASYYFKLLFLSGRESFERLELVDWIRIVPNELIKLLESGGSLQYAGIAFFVSAFVSYLWTLLGGMIGAPHYADSFGNYFFLSFLLPVTLLTTYGILVELVLKDLPSTNPNHFLVLFLEQEVAILSGCSISVIASNLAVYGLFHEISFLFVFPNISIIAVLLVLRWNGKVKIGGIQFSGSKNRSFQEDSE
;
A
#
# COMPACT_ATOMS: atom_id res chain seq x y z
N MET A 1 4.03 -3.27 24.08
CA MET A 1 5.11 -2.41 23.55
C MET A 1 5.25 -2.59 22.03
N GLU A 2 5.11 -3.81 21.52
CA GLU A 2 5.13 -4.14 20.08
C GLU A 2 4.22 -3.26 19.22
N PHE A 3 2.94 -3.07 19.58
CA PHE A 3 2.02 -2.23 18.81
C PHE A 3 2.47 -0.76 18.70
N LEU A 4 3.04 -0.21 19.77
CA LEU A 4 3.55 1.18 19.74
C LEU A 4 4.75 1.29 18.81
N LEU A 5 5.66 0.30 18.85
CA LEU A 5 6.81 0.28 17.94
C LEU A 5 6.38 0.07 16.48
N TYR A 6 5.38 -0.78 16.25
CA TYR A 6 4.72 -0.92 14.95
C TYR A 6 4.21 0.45 14.45
N LEU A 7 3.49 1.22 15.27
CA LEU A 7 3.00 2.54 14.87
C LEU A 7 4.14 3.53 14.54
N ILE A 8 5.23 3.50 15.31
CA ILE A 8 6.42 4.32 15.02
C ILE A 8 7.00 3.95 13.65
N PHE A 9 7.25 2.66 13.40
CA PHE A 9 7.76 2.22 12.11
C PHE A 9 6.77 2.44 10.97
N PHE A 10 5.47 2.31 11.21
CA PHE A 10 4.43 2.60 10.23
C PHE A 10 4.50 4.06 9.76
N GLY A 11 4.64 5.00 10.68
CA GLY A 11 4.83 6.42 10.36
C GLY A 11 6.12 6.67 9.59
N ILE A 12 7.25 6.16 10.08
CA ILE A 12 8.57 6.33 9.44
C ILE A 12 8.56 5.77 8.02
N VAL A 13 8.08 4.53 7.84
CA VAL A 13 8.02 3.85 6.54
C VAL A 13 7.10 4.59 5.57
N SER A 14 5.95 5.09 6.04
CA SER A 14 5.06 5.91 5.21
C SER A 14 5.79 7.15 4.68
N ILE A 15 6.49 7.88 5.55
CA ILE A 15 7.25 9.08 5.15
C ILE A 15 8.35 8.71 4.16
N LEU A 16 9.15 7.69 4.46
CA LEU A 16 10.28 7.28 3.62
C LEU A 16 9.83 6.81 2.24
N LEU A 17 8.77 6.00 2.15
CA LEU A 17 8.27 5.50 0.87
C LEU A 17 7.66 6.62 0.04
N VAL A 18 6.92 7.55 0.67
CA VAL A 18 6.35 8.71 -0.03
C VAL A 18 7.44 9.59 -0.61
N LEU A 19 8.50 9.86 0.17
CA LEU A 19 9.66 10.59 -0.33
C LEU A 19 10.37 9.83 -1.45
N ALA A 20 10.59 8.51 -1.29
CA ALA A 20 11.20 7.68 -2.31
C ALA A 20 10.39 7.72 -3.62
N SER A 21 9.06 7.68 -3.54
CA SER A 21 8.16 7.81 -4.68
C SER A 21 8.24 9.18 -5.35
N TYR A 22 8.24 10.25 -4.54
CA TYR A 22 8.38 11.62 -5.02
C TYR A 22 9.70 11.80 -5.78
N TYR A 23 10.82 11.39 -5.18
CA TYR A 23 12.13 11.49 -5.82
C TYR A 23 12.26 10.57 -7.03
N PHE A 24 11.65 9.38 -7.00
CA PHE A 24 11.61 8.50 -8.16
C PHE A 24 10.91 9.18 -9.34
N LYS A 25 9.76 9.81 -9.09
CA LYS A 25 9.04 10.61 -10.09
C LYS A 25 9.87 11.78 -10.60
N LEU A 26 10.48 12.52 -9.68
CA LEU A 26 11.28 13.69 -9.99
C LEU A 26 12.51 13.33 -10.86
N LEU A 27 13.28 12.33 -10.45
CA LEU A 27 14.55 11.97 -11.09
C LEU A 27 14.36 11.15 -12.37
N PHE A 28 13.42 10.20 -12.39
CA PHE A 28 13.32 9.23 -13.48
C PHE A 28 12.14 9.47 -14.42
N LEU A 29 11.10 10.21 -13.99
CA LEU A 29 9.89 10.42 -14.79
C LEU A 29 9.69 11.86 -15.25
N SER A 30 10.29 12.84 -14.56
CA SER A 30 10.05 14.26 -14.88
C SER A 30 10.72 14.73 -16.16
N GLY A 31 11.81 14.08 -16.60
CA GLY A 31 12.56 14.47 -17.80
C GLY A 31 13.18 15.88 -17.75
N ARG A 32 13.25 16.51 -16.56
CA ARG A 32 13.81 17.85 -16.36
C ARG A 32 15.31 17.76 -16.06
N GLU A 33 16.09 18.68 -16.63
CA GLU A 33 17.55 18.75 -16.45
C GLU A 33 17.97 19.51 -15.18
N SER A 34 17.08 20.34 -14.61
CA SER A 34 17.35 21.13 -13.40
C SER A 34 16.12 21.19 -12.49
N PHE A 35 16.36 21.10 -11.18
CA PHE A 35 15.34 21.17 -10.13
C PHE A 35 15.66 22.29 -9.15
N GLU A 36 14.63 22.95 -8.63
CA GLU A 36 14.81 23.98 -7.62
C GLU A 36 15.15 23.36 -6.25
N ARG A 37 15.96 24.05 -5.45
CA ARG A 37 16.33 23.58 -4.09
C ARG A 37 15.10 23.30 -3.22
N LEU A 38 14.03 24.07 -3.39
CA LEU A 38 12.79 23.90 -2.65
C LEU A 38 12.09 22.57 -2.99
N GLU A 39 12.09 22.17 -4.27
CA GLU A 39 11.56 20.86 -4.71
C GLU A 39 12.34 19.69 -4.09
N LEU A 40 13.61 19.91 -3.73
CA LEU A 40 14.48 18.86 -3.18
C LEU A 40 14.42 18.75 -1.65
N VAL A 41 14.12 19.83 -0.92
CA VAL A 41 14.36 19.91 0.54
C VAL A 41 13.10 20.21 1.35
N ASP A 42 12.00 20.67 0.74
CA ASP A 42 10.78 21.05 1.47
C ASP A 42 9.91 19.84 1.86
N TRP A 43 10.49 18.90 2.61
CA TRP A 43 9.85 17.64 3.00
C TRP A 43 8.58 17.85 3.83
N ILE A 44 8.52 18.95 4.61
CA ILE A 44 7.38 19.31 5.45
C ILE A 44 6.12 19.53 4.60
N ARG A 45 6.26 20.07 3.39
CA ARG A 45 5.14 20.23 2.45
C ARG A 45 4.97 19.03 1.52
N ILE A 46 6.07 18.43 1.05
CA ILE A 46 6.03 17.32 0.10
C ILE A 46 5.31 16.10 0.69
N VAL A 47 5.68 15.69 1.91
CA VAL A 47 5.16 14.48 2.54
C VAL A 47 3.64 14.50 2.72
N PRO A 48 3.01 15.50 3.38
CA PRO A 48 1.57 15.51 3.55
C PRO A 48 0.82 15.61 2.21
N ASN A 49 1.35 16.40 1.25
CA ASN A 49 0.72 16.54 -0.06
C ASN A 49 0.71 15.21 -0.84
N GLU A 50 1.82 14.49 -0.86
CA GLU A 50 1.89 13.21 -1.56
C GLU A 50 1.11 12.11 -0.83
N LEU A 51 1.04 12.12 0.51
CA LEU A 51 0.15 11.23 1.26
C LEU A 51 -1.33 11.47 0.91
N ILE A 52 -1.76 12.73 0.85
CA ILE A 52 -3.14 13.08 0.47
C ILE A 52 -3.41 12.64 -0.97
N LYS A 53 -2.51 12.91 -1.92
CA LYS A 53 -2.65 12.47 -3.32
C LYS A 53 -2.79 10.96 -3.45
N LEU A 54 -2.05 10.18 -2.65
CA LEU A 54 -2.18 8.72 -2.64
C LEU A 54 -3.59 8.29 -2.19
N LEU A 55 -4.12 8.95 -1.16
CA LEU A 55 -5.48 8.71 -0.66
C LEU A 55 -6.56 9.30 -1.59
N GLU A 56 -6.26 10.26 -2.46
CA GLU A 56 -7.25 10.79 -3.42
C GLU A 56 -7.30 10.03 -4.74
N SER A 57 -6.37 9.09 -4.96
CA SER A 57 -6.17 8.41 -6.24
C SER A 57 -7.38 7.67 -6.79
N GLY A 58 -8.31 7.21 -5.94
CA GLY A 58 -9.56 6.54 -6.33
C GLY A 58 -10.81 7.44 -6.26
N GLY A 59 -10.65 8.77 -6.27
CA GLY A 59 -11.74 9.74 -6.39
C GLY A 59 -12.45 10.11 -5.09
N SER A 60 -12.16 9.45 -3.96
CA SER A 60 -12.69 9.83 -2.65
C SER A 60 -11.71 9.61 -1.51
N LEU A 61 -11.27 10.71 -0.90
CA LEU A 61 -10.37 10.72 0.25
C LEU A 61 -10.93 9.92 1.45
N GLN A 62 -12.25 9.97 1.66
CA GLN A 62 -12.89 9.29 2.79
C GLN A 62 -12.81 7.76 2.65
N TYR A 63 -13.26 7.24 1.50
CA TYR A 63 -13.22 5.80 1.25
C TYR A 63 -11.80 5.28 1.20
N ALA A 64 -10.89 6.03 0.58
CA ALA A 64 -9.48 5.64 0.53
C ALA A 64 -8.81 5.66 1.90
N GLY A 65 -9.10 6.67 2.74
CA GLY A 65 -8.61 6.70 4.11
C GLY A 65 -9.06 5.47 4.90
N ILE A 66 -10.35 5.14 4.84
CA ILE A 66 -10.89 3.94 5.48
C ILE A 66 -10.21 2.68 4.92
N ALA A 67 -10.10 2.57 3.60
CA ALA A 67 -9.52 1.40 2.95
C ALA A 67 -8.02 1.22 3.27
N PHE A 68 -7.28 2.32 3.37
CA PHE A 68 -5.89 2.33 3.81
C PHE A 68 -5.73 1.84 5.25
N PHE A 69 -6.48 2.41 6.20
CA PHE A 69 -6.34 2.04 7.61
C PHE A 69 -6.87 0.63 7.91
N VAL A 70 -7.98 0.23 7.28
CA VAL A 70 -8.54 -1.12 7.44
C VAL A 70 -7.58 -2.16 6.86
N SER A 71 -7.06 -1.95 5.64
CA SER A 71 -6.10 -2.88 5.04
C SER A 71 -4.79 -2.97 5.84
N ALA A 72 -4.30 -1.85 6.37
CA ALA A 72 -3.15 -1.83 7.28
C ALA A 72 -3.44 -2.63 8.55
N PHE A 73 -4.57 -2.39 9.20
CA PHE A 73 -4.94 -3.10 10.43
C PHE A 73 -5.10 -4.62 10.21
N VAL A 74 -5.78 -5.03 9.13
CA VAL A 74 -5.92 -6.45 8.77
C VAL A 74 -4.57 -7.08 8.48
N SER A 75 -3.68 -6.37 7.78
CA SER A 75 -2.34 -6.87 7.48
C SER A 75 -1.46 -6.96 8.72
N TYR A 76 -1.60 -6.04 9.67
CA TYR A 76 -0.95 -6.15 10.97
C TYR A 76 -1.41 -7.43 11.71
N LEU A 77 -2.73 -7.66 11.79
CA LEU A 77 -3.27 -8.89 12.37
C LEU A 77 -2.76 -10.14 11.65
N TRP A 78 -2.67 -10.10 10.32
CA TRP A 78 -2.09 -11.18 9.52
C TRP A 78 -0.66 -11.52 9.96
N THR A 79 0.19 -10.51 10.18
CA THR A 79 1.57 -10.76 10.63
C THR A 79 1.65 -11.42 12.01
N LEU A 80 0.66 -11.20 12.89
CA LEU A 80 0.59 -11.84 14.20
C LEU A 80 0.19 -13.32 14.13
N LEU A 81 -0.48 -13.75 13.05
CA LEU A 81 -0.94 -15.14 12.89
C LEU A 81 0.20 -16.16 12.82
N GLY A 82 1.42 -15.74 12.48
CA GLY A 82 2.59 -16.61 12.60
C GLY A 82 2.75 -17.19 14.02
N GLY A 83 2.35 -16.41 15.02
CA GLY A 83 2.34 -16.80 16.43
C GLY A 83 1.38 -17.94 16.79
N MET A 84 0.40 -18.20 15.93
CA MET A 84 -0.58 -19.26 16.15
C MET A 84 -0.06 -20.64 15.71
N ILE A 85 1.03 -20.69 14.94
CA ILE A 85 1.64 -21.94 14.44
C ILE A 85 2.69 -22.46 15.45
N GLY A 86 2.31 -22.50 16.73
CA GLY A 86 3.06 -23.20 17.78
C GLY A 86 4.36 -22.53 18.27
N ALA A 87 4.70 -21.33 17.78
CA ALA A 87 5.82 -20.53 18.25
C ALA A 87 5.38 -19.07 18.42
N PRO A 88 5.99 -18.26 19.30
CA PRO A 88 5.68 -16.83 19.38
C PRO A 88 5.83 -16.15 18.01
N HIS A 89 5.02 -15.12 17.72
CA HIS A 89 4.97 -14.48 16.39
C HIS A 89 6.28 -13.80 15.94
N TYR A 90 7.24 -13.65 16.85
CA TYR A 90 8.56 -13.09 16.63
C TYR A 90 9.68 -14.13 16.49
N ALA A 91 9.39 -15.41 16.75
CA ALA A 91 10.38 -16.46 16.79
C ALA A 91 10.93 -16.85 15.42
N ASP A 92 12.13 -17.44 15.41
CA ASP A 92 12.73 -18.07 14.23
C ASP A 92 11.95 -19.36 13.87
N SER A 93 10.79 -19.17 13.24
CA SER A 93 9.88 -20.26 12.87
C SER A 93 9.33 -20.04 11.46
N PHE A 94 9.12 -21.13 10.74
CA PHE A 94 8.62 -21.09 9.37
C PHE A 94 7.31 -20.30 9.24
N GLY A 95 6.39 -20.45 10.21
CA GLY A 95 5.13 -19.71 10.25
C GLY A 95 5.37 -18.20 10.23
N ASN A 96 6.26 -17.70 11.08
CA ASN A 96 6.55 -16.26 11.16
C ASN A 96 7.15 -15.72 9.86
N TYR A 97 8.09 -16.45 9.24
CA TYR A 97 8.61 -16.08 7.93
C TYR A 97 7.52 -15.99 6.88
N PHE A 98 6.56 -16.93 6.85
CA PHE A 98 5.47 -16.90 5.90
C PHE A 98 4.56 -15.67 6.10
N PHE A 99 4.09 -15.42 7.32
CA PHE A 99 3.15 -14.33 7.60
C PHE A 99 3.79 -12.93 7.53
N LEU A 100 5.10 -12.82 7.78
CA LEU A 100 5.86 -11.58 7.62
C LEU A 100 6.38 -11.38 6.19
N SER A 101 6.32 -12.39 5.33
CA SER A 101 6.86 -12.28 3.97
C SER A 101 6.10 -11.30 3.08
N PHE A 102 6.77 -10.89 2.01
CA PHE A 102 6.23 -10.12 0.91
C PHE A 102 5.10 -10.85 0.18
N LEU A 103 4.88 -12.14 0.45
CA LEU A 103 3.88 -12.94 -0.24
C LEU A 103 2.49 -12.30 -0.14
N LEU A 104 2.08 -11.79 1.03
CA LEU A 104 0.77 -11.14 1.16
C LEU A 104 0.68 -9.88 0.27
N PRO A 105 1.55 -8.85 0.43
CA PRO A 105 1.50 -7.66 -0.43
C PRO A 105 1.62 -7.97 -1.93
N VAL A 106 2.49 -8.90 -2.31
CA VAL A 106 2.72 -9.26 -3.73
C VAL A 106 1.55 -10.05 -4.30
N THR A 107 0.98 -10.98 -3.54
CA THR A 107 -0.22 -11.71 -3.96
C THR A 107 -1.39 -10.75 -4.11
N LEU A 108 -1.56 -9.83 -3.15
CA LEU A 108 -2.60 -8.82 -3.25
C LEU A 108 -2.38 -7.95 -4.49
N LEU A 109 -1.17 -7.41 -4.70
CA LEU A 109 -0.82 -6.60 -5.88
C LEU A 109 -1.11 -7.30 -7.21
N THR A 110 -0.92 -8.62 -7.28
CA THR A 110 -1.08 -9.39 -8.53
C THR A 110 -2.50 -9.88 -8.76
N THR A 111 -3.26 -10.16 -7.69
CA THR A 111 -4.58 -10.79 -7.77
C THR A 111 -5.74 -9.87 -7.41
N TYR A 112 -5.46 -8.63 -6.97
CA TYR A 112 -6.47 -7.69 -6.48
C TYR A 112 -7.67 -7.54 -7.42
N GLY A 113 -7.43 -7.30 -8.72
CA GLY A 113 -8.51 -7.12 -9.68
C GLY A 113 -9.43 -8.34 -9.80
N ILE A 114 -8.86 -9.54 -9.80
CA ILE A 114 -9.62 -10.80 -9.86
C ILE A 114 -10.41 -11.00 -8.57
N LEU A 115 -9.82 -10.70 -7.41
CA LEU A 115 -10.49 -10.77 -6.12
C LEU A 115 -11.70 -9.83 -6.06
N VAL A 116 -11.53 -8.59 -6.52
CA VAL A 116 -12.62 -7.60 -6.52
C VAL A 116 -13.73 -8.04 -7.47
N GLU A 117 -13.41 -8.51 -8.67
CA GLU A 117 -14.40 -9.03 -9.62
C GLU A 117 -15.20 -10.21 -9.03
N LEU A 118 -14.51 -11.14 -8.36
CA LEU A 118 -15.15 -12.29 -7.72
C LEU A 118 -16.03 -11.89 -6.53
N VAL A 119 -15.55 -10.98 -5.68
CA VAL A 119 -16.26 -10.54 -4.45
C VAL A 119 -17.47 -9.68 -4.79
N LEU A 120 -17.35 -8.79 -5.77
CA LEU A 120 -18.40 -7.87 -6.14
C LEU A 120 -19.38 -8.43 -7.16
N LYS A 121 -19.20 -9.65 -7.67
CA LYS A 121 -20.00 -10.26 -8.75
C LYS A 121 -21.45 -9.73 -8.82
N ASP A 122 -21.82 -9.18 -9.98
CA ASP A 122 -23.14 -8.59 -10.30
C ASP A 122 -23.56 -7.34 -9.48
N LEU A 123 -22.83 -6.96 -8.44
CA LEU A 123 -23.12 -5.82 -7.56
C LEU A 123 -22.81 -4.45 -8.20
N PRO A 124 -21.69 -4.23 -8.94
CA PRO A 124 -21.38 -2.95 -9.57
C PRO A 124 -22.43 -2.53 -10.60
N SER A 125 -23.01 -3.51 -11.33
CA SER A 125 -24.08 -3.27 -12.29
C SER A 125 -25.43 -3.01 -11.63
N THR A 126 -25.67 -3.58 -10.45
CA THR A 126 -26.97 -3.51 -9.77
C THR A 126 -27.04 -2.33 -8.78
N ASN A 127 -25.95 -2.01 -8.10
CA ASN A 127 -25.84 -0.90 -7.15
C ASN A 127 -24.43 -0.30 -7.13
N PRO A 128 -24.12 0.63 -8.05
CA PRO A 128 -22.79 1.21 -8.18
C PRO A 128 -22.38 2.07 -6.97
N ASN A 129 -23.34 2.61 -6.21
CA ASN A 129 -23.08 3.46 -5.04
C ASN A 129 -22.95 2.65 -3.74
N HIS A 130 -22.91 1.32 -3.82
CA HIS A 130 -22.78 0.47 -2.65
C HIS A 130 -21.41 0.65 -1.99
N PHE A 131 -21.38 0.70 -0.65
CA PHE A 131 -20.15 0.92 0.13
C PHE A 131 -19.01 -0.02 -0.28
N LEU A 132 -19.30 -1.32 -0.46
CA LEU A 132 -18.28 -2.30 -0.87
C LEU A 132 -17.67 -2.03 -2.25
N VAL A 133 -18.45 -1.48 -3.19
CA VAL A 133 -17.95 -1.10 -4.52
C VAL A 133 -16.98 0.07 -4.36
N LEU A 134 -17.44 1.14 -3.70
CA LEU A 134 -16.65 2.35 -3.45
C LEU A 134 -15.38 2.08 -2.64
N PHE A 135 -15.43 1.13 -1.72
CA PHE A 135 -14.29 0.71 -0.89
C PHE A 135 -13.27 -0.09 -1.72
N LEU A 136 -13.72 -1.10 -2.47
CA LEU A 136 -12.82 -1.96 -3.25
C LEU A 136 -12.28 -1.27 -4.51
N GLU A 137 -12.90 -0.19 -4.96
CA GLU A 137 -12.35 0.71 -5.97
C GLU A 137 -11.06 1.42 -5.49
N GLN A 138 -10.83 1.54 -4.18
CA GLN A 138 -9.65 2.20 -3.61
C GLN A 138 -8.42 1.28 -3.57
N GLU A 139 -8.11 0.65 -4.72
CA GLU A 139 -7.03 -0.33 -4.88
C GLU A 139 -5.69 0.18 -4.34
N VAL A 140 -5.28 1.38 -4.74
CA VAL A 140 -3.99 1.95 -4.34
C VAL A 140 -3.91 2.12 -2.83
N ALA A 141 -4.98 2.57 -2.20
CA ALA A 141 -5.04 2.76 -0.76
C ALA A 141 -4.91 1.42 -0.01
N ILE A 142 -5.62 0.39 -0.49
CA ILE A 142 -5.59 -0.96 0.10
C ILE A 142 -4.20 -1.60 -0.02
N LEU A 143 -3.60 -1.53 -1.22
CA LEU A 143 -2.26 -2.05 -1.45
C LEU A 143 -1.21 -1.31 -0.61
N SER A 144 -1.37 0.00 -0.45
CA SER A 144 -0.46 0.83 0.35
C SER A 144 -0.55 0.49 1.83
N GLY A 145 -1.76 0.43 2.39
CA GLY A 145 -1.97 0.09 3.80
C GLY A 145 -1.42 -1.29 4.12
N CYS A 146 -1.69 -2.28 3.26
CA CYS A 146 -1.16 -3.63 3.40
C CYS A 146 0.37 -3.66 3.37
N SER A 147 0.98 -3.07 2.34
CA SER A 147 2.43 -3.09 2.14
C SER A 147 3.20 -2.40 3.27
N ILE A 148 2.75 -1.19 3.65
CA ILE A 148 3.37 -0.42 4.74
C ILE A 148 3.24 -1.16 6.07
N SER A 149 2.07 -1.76 6.34
CA SER A 149 1.85 -2.54 7.55
C SER A 149 2.81 -3.73 7.64
N VAL A 150 2.99 -4.49 6.56
CA VAL A 150 3.89 -5.66 6.57
C VAL A 150 5.34 -5.22 6.78
N ILE A 151 5.79 -4.14 6.12
CA ILE A 151 7.14 -3.58 6.35
C ILE A 151 7.30 -3.14 7.81
N ALA A 152 6.35 -2.37 8.34
CA ALA A 152 6.40 -1.87 9.70
C ALA A 152 6.43 -3.01 10.74
N SER A 153 5.67 -4.09 10.48
CA SER A 153 5.64 -5.28 11.34
C SER A 153 6.97 -6.04 11.30
N ASN A 154 7.59 -6.18 10.12
CA ASN A 154 8.94 -6.76 10.00
C ASN A 154 9.97 -5.97 10.81
N LEU A 155 9.96 -4.64 10.70
CA LEU A 155 10.87 -3.77 11.44
C LEU A 155 10.62 -3.79 12.95
N ALA A 156 9.35 -3.84 13.38
CA ALA A 156 9.00 -3.92 14.78
C ALA A 156 9.46 -5.24 15.42
N VAL A 157 9.21 -6.36 14.75
CA VAL A 157 9.63 -7.69 15.21
C VAL A 157 11.15 -7.80 15.25
N TYR A 158 11.82 -7.39 14.17
CA TYR A 158 13.29 -7.40 14.10
C TYR A 158 13.90 -6.49 15.17
N GLY A 159 13.40 -5.26 15.32
CA GLY A 159 13.95 -4.27 16.23
C GLY A 159 13.77 -4.60 17.71
N LEU A 160 12.75 -5.37 18.09
CA LEU A 160 12.54 -5.80 19.48
C LEU A 160 13.27 -7.09 19.82
N PHE A 161 13.11 -8.11 18.98
CA PHE A 161 13.49 -9.48 19.35
C PHE A 161 14.79 -9.93 18.69
N HIS A 162 15.13 -9.40 17.51
CA HIS A 162 16.27 -9.83 16.70
C HIS A 162 16.31 -11.36 16.43
N GLU A 163 15.19 -12.06 16.60
CA GLU A 163 15.08 -13.51 16.41
C GLU A 163 14.91 -13.88 14.93
N ILE A 164 14.35 -12.98 14.12
CA ILE A 164 14.23 -13.15 12.67
C ILE A 164 15.50 -12.63 12.00
N SER A 165 16.06 -13.43 11.07
CA SER A 165 17.29 -13.07 10.37
C SER A 165 17.15 -11.75 9.59
N PHE A 166 18.14 -10.87 9.73
CA PHE A 166 18.26 -9.65 8.92
C PHE A 166 18.24 -9.95 7.41
N LEU A 167 18.83 -11.08 7.00
CA LEU A 167 18.86 -11.52 5.60
C LEU A 167 17.48 -11.88 5.05
N PHE A 168 16.49 -12.11 5.92
CA PHE A 168 15.11 -12.20 5.51
C PHE A 168 14.47 -10.82 5.46
N VAL A 169 14.57 -10.04 6.55
CA VAL A 169 13.90 -8.74 6.71
C VAL A 169 14.29 -7.74 5.62
N PHE A 170 15.59 -7.61 5.31
CA PHE A 170 16.06 -6.59 4.38
C PHE A 170 15.64 -6.84 2.92
N PRO A 171 15.85 -8.03 2.33
CA PRO A 171 15.32 -8.32 1.00
C PRO A 171 13.80 -8.26 0.95
N ASN A 172 13.12 -8.73 1.99
CA ASN A 172 11.67 -8.73 2.08
C ASN A 172 11.09 -7.31 1.99
N ILE A 173 11.58 -6.40 2.83
CA ILE A 173 11.18 -4.99 2.81
C ILE A 173 11.55 -4.33 1.48
N SER A 174 12.74 -4.63 0.93
CA SER A 174 13.20 -4.06 -0.34
C SER A 174 12.28 -4.42 -1.51
N ILE A 175 11.85 -5.67 -1.59
CA ILE A 175 10.90 -6.14 -2.62
C ILE A 175 9.57 -5.40 -2.50
N ILE A 176 8.99 -5.33 -1.30
CA ILE A 176 7.71 -4.65 -1.06
C ILE A 176 7.83 -3.16 -1.41
N ALA A 177 8.88 -2.49 -0.93
CA ALA A 177 9.12 -1.07 -1.14
C ALA A 177 9.24 -0.72 -2.63
N VAL A 178 10.07 -1.46 -3.38
CA VAL A 178 10.27 -1.22 -4.82
C VAL A 178 8.97 -1.43 -5.58
N LEU A 179 8.26 -2.54 -5.34
CA LEU A 179 7.00 -2.81 -6.02
C LEU A 179 5.93 -1.76 -5.73
N LEU A 180 5.85 -1.30 -4.48
CA LEU A 180 4.89 -0.27 -4.08
C LEU A 180 5.21 1.08 -4.74
N VAL A 181 6.47 1.51 -4.73
CA VAL A 181 6.89 2.76 -5.39
C VAL A 181 6.62 2.71 -6.90
N LEU A 182 6.93 1.59 -7.55
CA LEU A 182 6.62 1.41 -8.97
C LEU A 182 5.11 1.42 -9.24
N ARG A 183 4.30 0.87 -8.33
CA ARG A 183 2.84 0.90 -8.44
C ARG A 183 2.29 2.31 -8.28
N TRP A 184 2.74 3.07 -7.28
CA TRP A 184 2.34 4.47 -7.08
C TRP A 184 2.66 5.37 -8.28
N ASN A 185 3.74 5.05 -8.98
CA ASN A 185 4.16 5.76 -10.19
C ASN A 185 3.56 5.20 -11.50
N GLY A 186 2.60 4.28 -11.42
CA GLY A 186 1.90 3.74 -12.58
C GLY A 186 2.75 2.88 -13.53
N LYS A 187 3.96 2.48 -13.11
CA LYS A 187 4.86 1.61 -13.89
C LYS A 187 4.50 0.14 -13.78
N VAL A 188 3.81 -0.26 -12.71
CA VAL A 188 3.31 -1.62 -12.50
C VAL A 188 1.78 -1.59 -12.57
N LYS A 189 1.23 -1.89 -13.76
CA LYS A 189 -0.21 -2.11 -13.98
C LYS A 189 -0.49 -3.61 -14.02
N ILE A 190 -0.46 -4.26 -12.85
CA ILE A 190 -0.92 -5.64 -12.71
C ILE A 190 -2.33 -5.58 -12.11
N GLY A 191 -3.27 -6.32 -12.70
CA GLY A 191 -4.63 -6.49 -12.14
C GLY A 191 -5.53 -5.25 -12.13
N GLY A 192 -5.39 -4.33 -13.09
CA GLY A 192 -6.22 -3.12 -13.14
C GLY A 192 -7.71 -3.44 -13.24
N ILE A 193 -8.50 -2.97 -12.28
CA ILE A 193 -9.96 -3.07 -12.33
C ILE A 193 -10.48 -2.02 -13.32
N GLN A 194 -10.92 -2.47 -14.50
CA GLN A 194 -11.67 -1.62 -15.42
C GLN A 194 -13.16 -1.77 -15.13
N PHE A 195 -13.69 -0.99 -14.20
CA PHE A 195 -15.14 -0.84 -14.10
C PHE A 195 -15.63 -0.08 -15.35
N SER A 196 -16.36 -0.78 -16.21
CA SER A 196 -16.94 -0.26 -17.46
C SER A 196 -17.94 0.91 -17.27
N GLY A 197 -18.13 1.43 -16.04
CA GLY A 197 -19.03 2.54 -15.73
C GLY A 197 -18.38 3.94 -15.70
N SER A 198 -17.05 4.06 -15.63
CA SER A 198 -16.37 5.37 -15.55
C SER A 198 -16.28 6.10 -16.89
N LYS A 199 -16.47 5.39 -18.02
CA LYS A 199 -16.28 5.95 -19.36
C LYS A 199 -17.36 6.95 -19.81
N ASN A 200 -18.49 7.02 -19.11
CA ASN A 200 -19.61 7.88 -19.52
C ASN A 200 -19.67 9.25 -18.83
N ARG A 201 -18.82 9.53 -17.82
CA ARG A 201 -18.81 10.87 -17.19
C ARG A 201 -17.87 11.88 -17.84
N SER A 202 -16.84 11.43 -18.57
CA SER A 202 -15.88 12.33 -19.21
C SER A 202 -16.24 12.70 -20.65
N PHE A 203 -17.32 12.14 -21.22
CA PHE A 203 -17.72 12.38 -22.62
C PHE A 203 -18.98 13.25 -22.75
N GLN A 204 -19.56 13.71 -21.65
CA GLN A 204 -20.82 14.47 -21.66
C GLN A 204 -20.69 15.94 -21.22
N GLU A 205 -19.48 16.42 -20.88
CA GLU A 205 -19.23 17.84 -20.60
C GLU A 205 -18.69 18.64 -21.80
N ASP A 206 -18.39 18.00 -22.95
CA ASP A 206 -17.92 18.66 -24.18
C ASP A 206 -19.01 18.73 -25.27
N SER A 207 -20.29 18.65 -24.91
CA SER A 207 -21.40 18.79 -25.85
C SER A 207 -22.61 19.43 -25.19
N GLU A 208 -22.51 20.74 -24.92
CA GLU A 208 -23.59 21.73 -25.04
C GLU A 208 -23.03 23.16 -24.99
#